data_AF-A0A2A2PZB9-F1
#
_entry.id   AF-A0A2A2PZB9-F1
#
_cell.length_a   1.000
_cell.length_b   1.000
_cell.length_c   1.000
_cell.angle_alpha   90.00
_cell.angle_beta   90.00
_cell.angle_gamma   90.00
#
_symmetry.space_group_name_H-M   'P 1'
#
loop_
_entity.id
_entity.type
_entity.pdbx_description
1 polymer ?
#
loop_
_entity_poly.entity_id
_entity_poly.type
_entity_poly.pdbx_seq_one_letter_code
_entity_poly.pdbx_strand_id
1 'polypeptide(L)'
;MRFSLLPLLLLALAPLAAREPGAVWRAPLTPERIAALADPHGAAAPTLARALAAAAEVLPLQAAAVSPVPLFPLAVAPAPKAGLGQALAQHADFAGAQADDYETFAAAARRLLAGGPLPRHPADATARRWQDLGATLVREVAAARAALPAGSVAPAGFDALATDLQVLAALCRYHSRRSLAAIHYSLFKRGLRLAELLAATYTEREVVAAWRDLVHVAGDRYPPDVAAHWRAVLKSLEVNLRELEEQCCPPDEAIAKEKVWAPGYGLQPAAGDAPAKN
;
A
#
# COMPACT_ATOMS: atom_id res chain seq x y z
N MET A 1 36.58 -33.27 -11.81
CA MET A 1 35.35 -32.77 -11.13
C MET A 1 35.59 -31.33 -10.68
N ARG A 2 34.99 -30.34 -11.34
CA ARG A 2 35.06 -28.92 -10.94
C ARG A 2 33.82 -28.63 -10.09
N PHE A 3 33.99 -28.51 -8.78
CA PHE A 3 32.92 -28.03 -7.90
C PHE A 3 32.77 -26.52 -8.08
N SER A 4 31.58 -26.09 -8.51
CA SER A 4 31.21 -24.69 -8.64
C SER A 4 31.03 -24.08 -7.24
N LEU A 5 31.91 -23.16 -6.86
CA LEU A 5 31.87 -22.43 -5.58
C LEU A 5 30.90 -21.23 -5.60
N LEU A 6 30.17 -21.00 -6.70
CA LEU A 6 29.27 -19.85 -6.85
C LEU A 6 28.08 -19.78 -5.88
N PRO A 7 27.42 -20.89 -5.44
CA PRO A 7 26.25 -20.76 -4.56
C PRO A 7 26.61 -20.37 -3.11
N LEU A 8 27.86 -20.57 -2.69
CA LEU A 8 28.32 -20.23 -1.34
C LEU A 8 28.65 -18.75 -1.17
N LEU A 9 29.08 -18.06 -2.22
CA LEU A 9 29.43 -16.64 -2.15
C LEU A 9 28.19 -15.71 -2.08
N LEU A 10 27.05 -16.15 -2.61
CA LEU A 10 25.77 -15.43 -2.52
C LEU A 10 25.16 -15.49 -1.11
N LEU A 11 25.40 -16.57 -0.35
CA LEU A 11 24.95 -16.72 1.04
C LEU A 11 25.75 -15.84 2.02
N ALA A 12 27.03 -15.57 1.74
CA ALA A 12 27.90 -14.77 2.60
C ALA A 12 27.64 -13.24 2.52
N LEU A 13 26.93 -12.76 1.48
CA LEU A 13 26.59 -11.33 1.29
C LEU A 13 25.22 -10.94 1.87
N ALA A 14 24.37 -11.91 2.24
CA ALA A 14 23.07 -11.68 2.84
C ALA A 14 23.09 -10.80 4.12
N PRO A 15 24.04 -10.95 5.08
CA PRO A 15 24.03 -10.15 6.31
C PRO A 15 24.44 -8.68 6.11
N LEU A 16 25.05 -8.35 4.97
CA LEU A 16 25.40 -6.96 4.61
C LEU A 16 24.24 -6.27 3.87
N ALA A 17 23.54 -6.98 2.99
CA ALA A 17 22.38 -6.44 2.28
C ALA A 17 21.22 -6.11 3.24
N ALA A 18 21.04 -6.84 4.34
CA ALA A 18 19.99 -6.56 5.33
C ALA A 18 20.21 -5.28 6.15
N ARG A 19 21.32 -4.56 5.97
CA ARG A 19 21.63 -3.33 6.73
C ARG A 19 21.14 -2.05 6.06
N GLU A 20 20.87 -2.09 4.75
CA GLU A 20 20.35 -0.95 4.00
C GLU A 20 18.87 -1.13 3.68
N PRO A 21 17.99 -0.19 4.06
CA PRO A 21 16.59 -0.19 3.65
C PRO A 21 16.44 -0.28 2.14
N GLY A 22 15.50 -1.11 1.67
CA GLY A 22 15.25 -1.31 0.25
C GLY A 22 16.10 -2.40 -0.42
N ALA A 23 17.22 -2.84 0.16
CA ALA A 23 18.12 -3.80 -0.50
C ALA A 23 17.51 -5.19 -0.67
N VAL A 24 16.65 -5.61 0.26
CA VAL A 24 15.98 -6.93 0.27
C VAL A 24 15.12 -7.17 -0.97
N TRP A 25 14.57 -6.09 -1.53
CA TRP A 25 13.52 -6.11 -2.56
C TRP A 25 14.05 -6.09 -3.98
N ARG A 26 15.38 -6.07 -4.16
CA ARG A 26 16.01 -6.09 -5.49
C ARG A 26 15.85 -7.43 -6.23
N ALA A 27 15.31 -8.45 -5.56
CA ALA A 27 15.02 -9.75 -6.16
C ALA A 27 13.72 -10.33 -5.59
N PRO A 28 13.07 -11.30 -6.26
CA PRO A 28 11.80 -11.92 -5.82
C PRO A 28 11.91 -12.70 -4.51
N LEU A 29 11.00 -12.47 -3.57
CA LEU A 29 10.96 -13.17 -2.27
C LEU A 29 10.44 -14.62 -2.41
N THR A 30 11.31 -15.55 -2.78
CA THR A 30 11.00 -17.00 -2.77
C THR A 30 10.93 -17.52 -1.32
N PRO A 31 10.28 -18.67 -1.07
CA PRO A 31 10.23 -19.27 0.27
C PRO A 31 11.61 -19.44 0.93
N GLU A 32 12.61 -19.85 0.15
CA GLU A 32 13.99 -20.04 0.63
C GLU A 32 14.64 -18.71 1.00
N ARG A 33 14.40 -17.65 0.21
CA ARG A 33 14.90 -16.31 0.52
C ARG A 33 14.21 -15.70 1.74
N ILE A 34 12.92 -15.95 1.90
CA ILE A 34 12.17 -15.53 3.08
C ILE A 34 12.76 -16.16 4.34
N ALA A 35 13.02 -17.47 4.33
CA ALA A 35 13.68 -18.15 5.43
C ALA A 35 15.08 -17.55 5.71
N ALA A 36 15.92 -17.42 4.68
CA ALA A 36 17.26 -16.87 4.82
C ALA A 36 17.31 -15.43 5.36
N LEU A 37 16.30 -14.62 5.05
CA LEU A 37 16.17 -13.25 5.57
C LEU A 37 15.65 -13.22 7.01
N ALA A 38 14.79 -14.17 7.39
CA ALA A 38 14.17 -14.21 8.71
C ALA A 38 15.08 -14.88 9.77
N ASP A 39 15.76 -15.96 9.42
CA ASP A 39 16.56 -16.80 10.32
C ASP A 39 17.57 -16.03 11.20
N PRO A 40 18.28 -15.00 10.70
CA PRO A 40 19.23 -14.24 11.51
C PRO A 40 18.59 -13.49 12.70
N HIS A 41 17.26 -13.36 12.73
CA HIS A 41 16.54 -12.61 13.76
C HIS A 41 16.05 -13.48 14.94
N GLY A 42 16.46 -14.75 15.00
CA GLY A 42 16.24 -15.62 16.16
C GLY A 42 14.76 -15.77 16.52
N ALA A 43 14.37 -15.39 17.74
CA ALA A 43 12.99 -15.52 18.22
C ALA A 43 11.95 -14.76 17.36
N ALA A 44 12.38 -13.70 16.66
CA ALA A 44 11.53 -12.93 15.76
C ALA A 44 11.40 -13.56 14.35
N ALA A 45 12.17 -14.60 14.01
CA ALA A 45 12.21 -15.19 12.68
C ALA A 45 10.83 -15.68 12.19
N PRO A 46 10.01 -16.42 12.97
CA PRO A 46 8.72 -16.91 12.47
C PRO A 46 7.74 -15.78 12.12
N THR A 47 7.73 -14.71 12.92
CA THR A 47 6.93 -13.50 12.67
C THR A 47 7.43 -12.74 11.43
N LEU A 48 8.74 -12.57 11.29
CA LEU A 48 9.32 -11.89 10.12
C LEU A 48 9.11 -12.69 8.83
N ALA A 49 9.18 -14.02 8.89
CA ALA A 49 8.89 -14.86 7.74
C ALA A 49 7.44 -14.67 7.24
N ARG A 50 6.47 -14.56 8.15
CA ARG A 50 5.08 -14.24 7.78
C ARG A 50 4.92 -12.83 7.22
N ALA A 51 5.62 -11.85 7.77
CA ALA A 51 5.63 -10.49 7.25
C ALA A 51 6.22 -10.44 5.83
N LEU A 52 7.36 -11.11 5.61
CA LEU A 52 8.02 -11.21 4.32
C LEU A 52 7.16 -11.97 3.28
N ALA A 53 6.46 -13.03 3.69
CA ALA A 53 5.52 -13.73 2.83
C ALA A 53 4.36 -12.82 2.38
N ALA A 54 3.77 -12.05 3.29
CA ALA A 54 2.76 -11.05 2.93
C ALA A 54 3.34 -9.97 2.00
N ALA A 55 4.55 -9.50 2.28
CA ALA A 55 5.23 -8.49 1.48
C ALA A 55 5.55 -8.99 0.05
N ALA A 56 5.81 -10.28 -0.13
CA ALA A 56 6.04 -10.90 -1.44
C ALA A 56 4.85 -10.75 -2.39
N GLU A 57 3.64 -10.58 -1.85
CA GLU A 57 2.42 -10.39 -2.63
C GLU A 57 2.15 -8.93 -3.01
N VAL A 58 2.72 -7.97 -2.26
CA VAL A 58 2.45 -6.53 -2.40
C VAL A 58 2.90 -6.03 -3.77
N LEU A 59 4.15 -6.30 -4.16
CA LEU A 59 4.69 -5.77 -5.42
C LEU A 59 4.02 -6.35 -6.68
N PRO A 60 3.79 -7.69 -6.77
CA PRO A 60 3.02 -8.26 -7.88
C PRO A 60 1.59 -7.72 -7.97
N LEU A 61 0.89 -7.57 -6.83
CA LEU A 61 -0.46 -7.01 -6.81
C LEU A 61 -0.46 -5.56 -7.32
N GLN A 62 0.56 -4.78 -6.98
CA GLN A 62 0.70 -3.41 -7.47
C GLN A 62 0.87 -3.38 -8.99
N ALA A 63 1.81 -4.20 -9.47
CA ALA A 63 2.12 -4.36 -10.88
C ALA A 63 0.86 -4.68 -11.69
N ALA A 64 0.03 -5.58 -11.17
CA ALA A 64 -1.18 -6.05 -11.83
C ALA A 64 -2.33 -5.02 -11.80
N ALA A 65 -2.64 -4.50 -10.61
CA ALA A 65 -3.90 -3.79 -10.37
C ALA A 65 -3.82 -2.28 -10.60
N VAL A 66 -2.71 -1.62 -10.27
CA VAL A 66 -2.69 -0.15 -10.10
C VAL A 66 -1.50 0.58 -10.72
N SER A 67 -0.41 -0.10 -11.08
CA SER A 67 0.69 0.52 -11.85
C SER A 67 1.66 -0.52 -12.42
N PRO A 68 2.05 -0.44 -13.71
CA PRO A 68 3.02 -1.38 -14.30
C PRO A 68 4.47 -1.18 -13.82
N VAL A 69 4.77 -0.09 -13.09
CA VAL A 69 6.12 0.20 -12.61
C VAL A 69 6.23 -0.20 -11.13
N PRO A 70 7.19 -1.06 -10.72
CA PRO A 70 7.39 -1.37 -9.31
C PRO A 70 7.86 -0.13 -8.54
N LEU A 71 7.15 0.19 -7.45
CA LEU A 71 7.26 1.48 -6.74
C LEU A 71 8.09 1.40 -5.45
N PHE A 72 8.68 0.25 -5.14
CA PHE A 72 9.47 0.08 -3.92
C PHE A 72 10.72 -0.80 -4.15
N PRO A 73 11.90 -0.38 -3.62
CA PRO A 73 12.19 0.90 -2.97
C PRO A 73 12.26 2.10 -3.95
N LEU A 74 11.70 1.94 -5.16
CA LEU A 74 11.80 2.73 -6.39
C LEU A 74 13.03 2.37 -7.23
N ALA A 75 12.77 2.08 -8.51
CA ALA A 75 13.78 2.13 -9.54
C ALA A 75 14.19 3.59 -9.75
N VAL A 76 15.48 3.87 -9.64
CA VAL A 76 16.10 5.15 -9.99
C VAL A 76 16.06 5.29 -11.52
N ALA A 77 14.94 5.72 -12.06
CA ALA A 77 14.75 6.14 -13.44
C ALA A 77 13.52 7.04 -13.46
N PRO A 78 13.36 7.98 -14.42
CA PRO A 78 12.20 8.87 -14.42
C PRO A 78 10.96 8.01 -14.64
N ALA A 79 10.29 7.63 -13.55
CA ALA A 79 9.04 6.92 -13.63
C ALA A 79 8.12 7.86 -14.42
N PRO A 80 7.52 7.40 -15.55
CA PRO A 80 6.51 8.20 -16.21
C PRO A 80 5.49 8.62 -15.15
N LYS A 81 4.96 9.84 -15.25
CA LYS A 81 4.01 10.45 -14.29
C LYS A 81 2.76 9.60 -13.97
N ALA A 82 2.65 8.39 -14.51
CA ALA A 82 1.58 7.43 -14.31
C ALA A 82 1.72 6.72 -12.95
N GLY A 83 0.83 7.03 -12.01
CA GLY A 83 0.52 6.16 -10.87
C GLY A 83 0.50 6.82 -9.50
N LEU A 84 1.52 7.62 -9.15
CA LEU A 84 1.64 8.21 -7.80
C LEU A 84 1.41 9.72 -7.80
N GLY A 85 0.54 10.18 -6.90
CA GLY A 85 0.28 11.62 -6.74
C GLY A 85 -0.48 12.27 -7.90
N GLN A 86 -1.05 11.49 -8.82
CA GLN A 86 -1.95 11.99 -9.86
C GLN A 86 -3.29 12.46 -9.26
N ALA A 87 -4.03 13.28 -10.00
CA ALA A 87 -5.39 13.66 -9.61
C ALA A 87 -6.30 12.42 -9.52
N LEU A 88 -7.31 12.46 -8.65
CA LEU A 88 -8.23 11.33 -8.47
C LEU A 88 -8.94 10.95 -9.78
N ALA A 89 -9.33 11.95 -10.57
CA ALA A 89 -9.94 11.71 -11.87
C ALA A 89 -9.05 10.87 -12.80
N GLN A 90 -7.75 11.21 -12.88
CA GLN A 90 -6.78 10.47 -13.69
C GLN A 90 -6.57 9.04 -13.18
N HIS A 91 -6.54 8.87 -11.86
CA HIS A 91 -6.40 7.55 -11.25
C HIS A 91 -7.66 6.69 -11.47
N ALA A 92 -8.86 7.27 -11.37
CA ALA A 92 -10.12 6.57 -11.61
C ALA A 92 -10.30 6.11 -13.07
N ASP A 93 -9.66 6.82 -14.01
CA ASP A 93 -9.64 6.47 -15.43
C ASP A 93 -8.50 5.51 -15.81
N PHE A 94 -7.65 5.12 -14.86
CA PHE A 94 -6.59 4.16 -15.10
C PHE A 94 -7.17 2.76 -15.36
N ALA A 95 -6.76 2.16 -16.49
CA ALA A 95 -7.27 0.87 -16.91
C ALA A 95 -6.60 -0.34 -16.21
N GLY A 96 -5.55 -0.14 -15.41
CA GLY A 96 -4.74 -1.24 -14.90
C GLY A 96 -3.67 -1.69 -15.90
N ALA A 97 -2.66 -2.43 -15.44
CA ALA A 97 -1.70 -3.09 -16.33
C ALA A 97 -2.23 -4.43 -16.85
N GLN A 98 -3.12 -5.08 -16.09
CA GLN A 98 -3.75 -6.36 -16.42
C GLN A 98 -5.28 -6.23 -16.41
N ALA A 99 -5.81 -5.30 -17.21
CA ALA A 99 -7.24 -4.98 -17.29
C ALA A 99 -8.16 -6.17 -17.64
N ASP A 100 -7.60 -7.21 -18.26
CA ASP A 100 -8.33 -8.44 -18.61
C ASP A 100 -8.57 -9.36 -17.40
N ASP A 101 -7.73 -9.26 -16.36
CA ASP A 101 -7.83 -10.05 -15.13
C ASP A 101 -8.37 -9.23 -13.94
N TYR A 102 -8.04 -7.94 -13.88
CA TYR A 102 -8.42 -7.02 -12.80
C TYR A 102 -9.47 -6.02 -13.24
N GLU A 103 -10.50 -5.86 -12.41
CA GLU A 103 -11.59 -4.92 -12.69
C GLU A 103 -11.13 -3.47 -12.57
N THR A 104 -11.42 -2.67 -13.59
CA THR A 104 -11.21 -1.21 -13.54
C THR A 104 -12.23 -0.53 -12.63
N PHE A 105 -11.89 0.64 -12.08
CA PHE A 105 -12.82 1.38 -11.21
C PHE A 105 -14.12 1.79 -11.92
N ALA A 106 -14.03 2.14 -13.21
CA ALA A 106 -15.20 2.43 -14.03
C ALA A 106 -16.07 1.17 -14.26
N ALA A 107 -15.46 -0.01 -14.44
CA ALA A 107 -16.19 -1.28 -14.55
C ALA A 107 -16.86 -1.67 -13.23
N ALA A 108 -16.17 -1.49 -12.10
CA ALA A 108 -16.74 -1.69 -10.77
C ALA A 108 -17.97 -0.80 -10.54
N ALA A 109 -17.89 0.49 -10.87
CA ALA A 109 -19.04 1.38 -10.78
C ALA A 109 -20.21 0.92 -11.66
N ARG A 110 -19.95 0.41 -12.87
CA ARG A 110 -20.99 -0.19 -13.74
C ARG A 110 -21.69 -1.35 -13.06
N ARG A 111 -20.92 -2.32 -12.57
CA ARG A 111 -21.42 -3.49 -11.86
C ARG A 111 -22.20 -3.13 -10.59
N LEU A 112 -21.72 -2.15 -9.83
CA LEU A 112 -22.38 -1.74 -8.58
C LEU A 112 -23.73 -1.05 -8.82
N LEU A 113 -23.89 -0.31 -9.92
CA LEU A 113 -25.18 0.34 -10.25
C LEU A 113 -26.17 -0.61 -10.93
N ALA A 114 -25.70 -1.43 -11.87
CA ALA A 114 -26.56 -2.25 -12.73
C ALA A 114 -26.66 -3.72 -12.30
N GLY A 115 -25.88 -4.13 -11.30
CA GLY A 115 -25.58 -5.54 -11.08
C GLY A 115 -24.65 -6.10 -12.18
N GLY A 116 -24.38 -7.39 -12.12
CA GLY A 116 -23.57 -8.09 -13.11
C GLY A 116 -22.74 -9.21 -12.51
N PRO A 117 -22.12 -10.06 -13.35
CA PRO A 117 -21.20 -11.08 -12.87
C PRO A 117 -19.99 -10.43 -12.18
N LEU A 118 -19.48 -11.10 -11.14
CA LEU A 118 -18.22 -10.69 -10.52
C LEU A 118 -17.05 -11.08 -11.43
N PRO A 119 -16.14 -10.16 -11.74
CA PRO A 119 -14.89 -10.51 -12.42
C PRO A 119 -14.00 -11.33 -11.49
N ARG A 120 -12.91 -11.88 -12.04
CA ARG A 120 -11.96 -12.71 -11.28
C ARG A 120 -11.34 -11.96 -10.10
N HIS A 121 -10.96 -10.69 -10.33
CA HIS A 121 -10.44 -9.79 -9.30
C HIS A 121 -11.27 -8.50 -9.27
N PRO A 122 -12.39 -8.47 -8.50
CA PRO A 122 -13.18 -7.26 -8.31
C PRO A 122 -12.37 -6.14 -7.68
N ALA A 123 -12.65 -4.89 -8.05
CA ALA A 123 -11.86 -3.74 -7.60
C ALA A 123 -11.98 -3.53 -6.07
N ASP A 124 -13.18 -3.73 -5.52
CA ASP A 124 -13.45 -3.63 -4.07
C ASP A 124 -12.79 -4.77 -3.28
N ALA A 125 -12.79 -5.99 -3.83
CA ALA A 125 -12.06 -7.12 -3.24
C ALA A 125 -10.54 -6.91 -3.29
N THR A 126 -10.03 -6.31 -4.36
CA THR A 126 -8.61 -5.96 -4.50
C THR A 126 -8.21 -4.87 -3.51
N ALA A 127 -9.03 -3.83 -3.34
CA ALA A 127 -8.85 -2.81 -2.30
C ALA A 127 -8.82 -3.41 -0.89
N ARG A 128 -9.65 -4.43 -0.63
CA ARG A 128 -9.62 -5.17 0.64
C ARG A 128 -8.36 -6.02 0.80
N ARG A 129 -7.91 -6.71 -0.26
CA ARG A 129 -6.65 -7.47 -0.22
C ARG A 129 -5.47 -6.58 0.20
N TRP A 130 -5.41 -5.35 -0.33
CA TRP A 130 -4.43 -4.36 0.13
C TRP A 130 -4.52 -4.09 1.62
N GLN A 131 -5.72 -3.83 2.14
CA GLN A 131 -5.92 -3.57 3.56
C GLN A 131 -5.47 -4.75 4.44
N ASP A 132 -5.84 -5.97 4.06
CA ASP A 132 -5.50 -7.18 4.81
C ASP A 132 -3.98 -7.44 4.82
N LEU A 133 -3.30 -7.20 3.69
CA LEU A 133 -1.84 -7.28 3.59
C LEU A 133 -1.17 -6.22 4.48
N GLY A 134 -1.61 -4.97 4.40
CA GLY A 134 -1.08 -3.88 5.24
C GLY A 134 -1.26 -4.14 6.73
N ALA A 135 -2.45 -4.61 7.14
CA ALA A 135 -2.72 -4.97 8.52
C ALA A 135 -1.86 -6.15 9.00
N THR A 136 -1.65 -7.14 8.14
CA THR A 136 -0.74 -8.26 8.43
C THR A 136 0.68 -7.79 8.65
N LEU A 137 1.22 -6.94 7.76
CA LEU A 137 2.57 -6.39 7.90
C LEU A 137 2.75 -5.63 9.22
N VAL A 138 1.81 -4.75 9.59
CA VAL A 138 1.86 -4.02 10.87
C VAL A 138 1.85 -4.98 12.05
N ARG A 139 0.92 -5.95 12.06
CA ARG A 139 0.78 -6.92 13.14
C ARG A 139 2.03 -7.77 13.32
N GLU A 140 2.56 -8.32 12.23
CA GLU A 140 3.72 -9.22 12.30
C GLU A 140 5.00 -8.45 12.67
N VAL A 141 5.19 -7.20 12.24
CA VAL A 141 6.31 -6.36 12.67
C VAL A 141 6.23 -6.05 14.17
N ALA A 142 5.04 -5.72 14.67
CA ALA A 142 4.85 -5.48 16.10
C ALA A 142 5.14 -6.74 16.93
N ALA A 143 4.65 -7.90 16.48
CA ALA A 143 4.90 -9.19 17.12
C ALA A 143 6.39 -9.57 17.08
N ALA A 144 7.07 -9.34 15.95
CA ALA A 144 8.51 -9.57 15.81
C ALA A 144 9.31 -8.72 16.80
N ARG A 145 8.93 -7.45 16.99
CA ARG A 145 9.58 -6.56 17.95
C ARG A 145 9.34 -7.02 19.40
N ALA A 146 8.13 -7.48 19.71
CA ALA A 146 7.79 -7.99 21.04
C ALA A 146 8.48 -9.34 21.37
N ALA A 147 8.87 -10.12 20.36
CA ALA A 147 9.59 -11.37 20.54
C ALA A 147 11.09 -11.18 20.86
N LEU A 148 11.63 -9.96 20.69
CA LEU A 148 13.02 -9.68 21.06
C LEU A 148 13.18 -9.69 22.59
N PRO A 149 14.26 -10.27 23.13
CA PRO A 149 14.51 -10.26 24.58
C PRO A 149 14.56 -8.82 25.12
N ALA A 150 13.86 -8.57 26.23
CA ALA A 150 13.84 -7.25 26.85
C ALA A 150 15.27 -6.80 27.23
N GLY A 151 15.60 -5.56 26.89
CA GLY A 151 16.93 -4.98 27.14
C GLY A 151 18.05 -5.47 26.22
N SER A 152 17.76 -6.34 25.24
CA SER A 152 18.73 -6.74 24.22
C SER A 152 18.81 -5.74 23.08
N VAL A 153 19.99 -5.65 22.46
CA VAL A 153 20.16 -4.95 21.18
C VAL A 153 19.50 -5.82 20.10
N ALA A 154 18.66 -5.20 19.27
CA ALA A 154 18.02 -5.90 18.16
C ALA A 154 19.08 -6.53 17.23
N PRO A 155 18.82 -7.72 16.66
CA PRO A 155 19.73 -8.33 15.69
C PRO A 155 20.05 -7.37 14.54
N ALA A 156 21.28 -7.41 14.03
CA ALA A 156 21.70 -6.54 12.94
C ALA A 156 20.73 -6.62 11.76
N GLY A 157 20.34 -5.46 11.21
CA GLY A 157 19.39 -5.37 10.09
C GLY A 157 17.91 -5.48 10.48
N PHE A 158 17.57 -5.80 11.73
CA PHE A 158 16.16 -5.90 12.16
C PHE A 158 15.39 -4.60 11.93
N ASP A 159 15.93 -3.45 12.38
CA ASP A 159 15.23 -2.17 12.24
C ASP A 159 15.12 -1.72 10.78
N ALA A 160 16.10 -2.05 9.92
CA ALA A 160 16.02 -1.77 8.49
C ALA A 160 14.90 -2.58 7.84
N LEU A 161 14.84 -3.89 8.10
CA LEU A 161 13.78 -4.77 7.59
C LEU A 161 12.40 -4.39 8.14
N ALA A 162 12.31 -4.10 9.44
CA ALA A 162 11.06 -3.66 10.07
C ALA A 162 10.57 -2.33 9.45
N THR A 163 11.48 -1.39 9.16
CA THR A 163 11.16 -0.15 8.46
C THR A 163 10.60 -0.44 7.07
N ASP A 164 11.29 -1.28 6.28
CA ASP A 164 10.83 -1.65 4.94
C ASP A 164 9.41 -2.24 4.95
N LEU A 165 9.13 -3.16 5.88
CA LEU A 165 7.82 -3.79 6.03
C LEU A 165 6.74 -2.77 6.46
N GLN A 166 7.08 -1.80 7.31
CA GLN A 166 6.17 -0.72 7.69
C GLN A 166 5.89 0.26 6.55
N VAL A 167 6.89 0.57 5.71
CA VAL A 167 6.70 1.36 4.48
C VAL A 167 5.78 0.62 3.51
N LEU A 168 5.98 -0.68 3.30
CA LEU A 168 5.08 -1.49 2.48
C LEU A 168 3.66 -1.56 3.05
N ALA A 169 3.51 -1.59 4.39
CA ALA A 169 2.21 -1.54 5.02
C ALA A 169 1.49 -0.20 4.79
N ALA A 170 2.21 0.91 4.83
CA ALA A 170 1.68 2.23 4.51
C ALA A 170 1.30 2.33 3.02
N LEU A 171 2.10 1.74 2.12
CA LEU A 171 1.81 1.67 0.69
C LEU A 171 0.54 0.83 0.41
N CYS A 172 0.36 -0.28 1.12
CA CYS A 172 -0.87 -1.06 1.05
C CYS A 172 -2.09 -0.24 1.50
N ARG A 173 -1.99 0.49 2.61
CA ARG A 173 -3.06 1.39 3.06
C ARG A 173 -3.37 2.45 2.02
N TYR A 174 -2.35 3.10 1.44
CA TYR A 174 -2.52 4.06 0.35
C TYR A 174 -3.32 3.44 -0.82
N HIS A 175 -2.88 2.31 -1.38
CA HIS A 175 -3.54 1.70 -2.53
C HIS A 175 -4.96 1.24 -2.23
N SER A 176 -5.21 0.73 -1.02
CA SER A 176 -6.56 0.37 -0.56
C SER A 176 -7.50 1.57 -0.59
N ARG A 177 -7.13 2.66 0.11
CA ARG A 177 -7.95 3.88 0.19
C ARG A 177 -8.09 4.55 -1.16
N ARG A 178 -7.01 4.60 -1.94
CA ARG A 178 -7.00 5.23 -3.26
C ARG A 178 -7.92 4.50 -4.23
N SER A 179 -7.95 3.16 -4.19
CA SER A 179 -8.87 2.36 -5.00
C SER A 179 -10.33 2.61 -4.62
N LEU A 180 -10.65 2.71 -3.33
CA LEU A 180 -12.00 3.00 -2.86
C LEU A 180 -12.46 4.41 -3.26
N ALA A 181 -11.59 5.42 -3.10
CA ALA A 181 -11.85 6.78 -3.56
C ALA A 181 -12.15 6.80 -5.08
N ALA A 182 -11.41 6.02 -5.87
CA ALA A 182 -11.62 5.91 -7.31
C ALA A 182 -12.97 5.25 -7.69
N ILE A 183 -13.41 4.25 -6.91
CA ILE A 183 -14.73 3.63 -7.09
C ILE A 183 -15.84 4.66 -6.79
N HIS A 184 -15.76 5.36 -5.65
CA HIS A 184 -16.70 6.43 -5.29
C HIS A 184 -16.74 7.54 -6.36
N TYR A 185 -15.59 8.00 -6.81
CA TYR A 185 -15.50 9.01 -7.87
C TYR A 185 -16.12 8.50 -9.19
N SER A 186 -15.93 7.22 -9.53
CA SER A 186 -16.54 6.59 -10.70
C SER A 186 -18.06 6.44 -10.56
N LEU A 187 -18.58 6.17 -9.36
CA LEU A 187 -20.01 6.17 -9.05
C LEU A 187 -20.59 7.58 -9.20
N PHE A 188 -19.90 8.61 -8.70
CA PHE A 188 -20.28 10.01 -8.89
C PHE A 188 -20.35 10.36 -10.38
N LYS A 189 -19.31 10.08 -11.17
CA LYS A 189 -19.31 10.41 -12.62
C LYS A 189 -20.48 9.77 -13.38
N ARG A 190 -20.94 8.60 -12.96
CA ARG A 190 -21.99 7.84 -13.66
C ARG A 190 -23.40 8.13 -13.16
N GLY A 191 -23.56 8.34 -11.86
CA GLY A 191 -24.87 8.59 -11.24
C GLY A 191 -25.14 10.06 -10.92
N LEU A 192 -24.14 10.93 -11.09
CA LEU A 192 -24.14 12.33 -10.64
C LEU A 192 -24.54 12.49 -9.16
N ARG A 193 -24.21 11.48 -8.35
CA ARG A 193 -24.54 11.45 -6.91
C ARG A 193 -23.47 12.19 -6.11
N LEU A 194 -23.78 13.41 -5.66
CA LEU A 194 -22.85 14.23 -4.87
C LEU A 194 -22.38 13.54 -3.58
N ALA A 195 -23.22 12.69 -2.98
CA ALA A 195 -22.83 11.89 -1.82
C ALA A 195 -21.63 10.96 -2.10
N GLU A 196 -21.51 10.43 -3.32
CA GLU A 196 -20.37 9.62 -3.74
C GLU A 196 -19.11 10.47 -3.97
N LEU A 197 -19.26 11.70 -4.47
CA LEU A 197 -18.14 12.64 -4.58
C LEU A 197 -17.61 13.04 -3.19
N LEU A 198 -18.53 13.28 -2.24
CA LEU A 198 -18.19 13.56 -0.86
C LEU A 198 -17.45 12.37 -0.20
N ALA A 199 -17.93 11.15 -0.42
CA ALA A 199 -17.27 9.93 0.07
C ALA A 199 -15.89 9.71 -0.54
N ALA A 200 -15.73 9.97 -1.84
CA ALA A 200 -14.43 9.95 -2.50
C ALA A 200 -13.46 10.93 -1.83
N THR A 201 -13.94 12.13 -1.48
CA THR A 201 -13.15 13.18 -0.84
C THR A 201 -12.72 12.81 0.58
N TYR A 202 -13.63 12.29 1.39
CA TYR A 202 -13.25 11.78 2.73
C TYR A 202 -12.24 10.65 2.64
N THR A 203 -12.42 9.73 1.69
CA THR A 203 -11.47 8.64 1.47
C THR A 203 -10.11 9.17 1.00
N GLU A 204 -10.06 10.24 0.19
CA GLU A 204 -8.81 10.90 -0.20
C GLU A 204 -8.06 11.55 0.97
N ARG A 205 -8.76 12.01 2.01
CA ARG A 205 -8.08 12.45 3.25
C ARG A 205 -7.32 11.28 3.89
N GLU A 206 -7.90 10.09 3.88
CA GLU A 206 -7.24 8.87 4.37
C GLU A 206 -6.06 8.46 3.48
N VAL A 207 -6.15 8.66 2.17
CA VAL A 207 -5.02 8.46 1.21
C VAL A 207 -3.84 9.36 1.58
N VAL A 208 -4.10 10.66 1.79
CA VAL A 208 -3.07 11.63 2.19
C VAL A 208 -2.47 11.25 3.55
N ALA A 209 -3.30 10.83 4.52
CA ALA A 209 -2.82 10.38 5.82
C ALA A 209 -1.92 9.14 5.72
N ALA A 210 -2.32 8.12 4.94
CA ALA A 210 -1.52 6.93 4.72
C ALA A 210 -0.17 7.23 4.03
N TRP A 211 -0.14 8.18 3.09
CA TRP A 211 1.11 8.60 2.45
C TRP A 211 1.99 9.44 3.39
N ARG A 212 1.40 10.25 4.26
CA ARG A 212 2.12 10.98 5.30
C ARG A 212 2.79 10.02 6.29
N ASP A 213 2.07 8.96 6.70
CA ASP A 213 2.65 7.89 7.52
C ASP A 213 3.84 7.22 6.82
N LEU A 214 3.74 6.96 5.52
CA LEU A 214 4.83 6.40 4.73
C LEU A 214 6.09 7.27 4.82
N VAL A 215 5.95 8.57 4.56
CA VAL A 215 7.06 9.54 4.63
C VAL A 215 7.63 9.60 6.05
N HIS A 216 6.78 9.54 7.07
CA HIS A 216 7.20 9.58 8.48
C HIS A 216 7.99 8.33 8.88
N VAL A 217 7.48 7.13 8.58
CA VAL A 217 8.14 5.85 8.88
C VAL A 217 9.48 5.76 8.17
N ALA A 218 9.52 6.14 6.89
CA ALA A 218 10.74 6.18 6.10
C ALA A 218 11.80 7.09 6.74
N GLY A 219 11.40 8.28 7.20
CA GLY A 219 12.31 9.28 7.76
C GLY A 219 13.48 9.56 6.81
N ASP A 220 14.70 9.50 7.35
CA ASP A 220 15.94 9.66 6.59
C ASP A 220 16.67 8.31 6.37
N ARG A 221 15.93 7.19 6.44
CA ARG A 221 16.49 5.83 6.31
C ARG A 221 16.71 5.40 4.85
N TYR A 222 16.08 6.09 3.91
CA TYR A 222 16.22 5.83 2.48
C TYR A 222 17.16 6.85 1.81
N PRO A 223 17.71 6.53 0.63
CA PRO A 223 18.47 7.48 -0.17
C PRO A 223 17.74 8.84 -0.33
N PRO A 224 18.47 9.97 -0.27
CA PRO A 224 17.85 11.30 -0.27
C PRO A 224 16.92 11.57 -1.46
N ASP A 225 17.22 11.02 -2.62
CA ASP A 225 16.41 11.10 -3.84
C ASP A 225 15.07 10.36 -3.71
N VAL A 226 15.06 9.16 -3.11
CA VAL A 226 13.84 8.40 -2.80
C VAL A 226 12.97 9.16 -1.81
N ALA A 227 13.58 9.64 -0.72
CA ALA A 227 12.86 10.41 0.30
C ALA A 227 12.30 11.72 -0.26
N ALA A 228 13.07 12.43 -1.10
CA ALA A 228 12.61 13.64 -1.78
C ALA A 228 11.44 13.35 -2.72
N HIS A 229 11.49 12.25 -3.48
CA HIS A 229 10.40 11.83 -4.36
C HIS A 229 9.10 11.56 -3.57
N TRP A 230 9.17 10.79 -2.47
CA TRP A 230 7.97 10.52 -1.65
C TRP A 230 7.36 11.78 -1.03
N ARG A 231 8.20 12.73 -0.59
CA ARG A 231 7.74 14.06 -0.12
C ARG A 231 7.09 14.88 -1.25
N ALA A 232 7.62 14.81 -2.46
CA ALA A 232 7.02 15.46 -3.62
C ALA A 232 5.65 14.85 -3.97
N VAL A 233 5.51 13.52 -3.91
CA VAL A 233 4.21 12.84 -4.08
C VAL A 233 3.22 13.29 -3.01
N LEU A 234 3.63 13.39 -1.74
CA LEU A 234 2.78 13.88 -0.66
C LEU A 234 2.22 15.28 -0.98
N LYS A 235 3.09 16.19 -1.41
CA LYS A 235 2.69 17.55 -1.79
C LYS A 235 1.67 17.55 -2.93
N SER A 236 1.87 16.69 -3.95
CA SER A 236 0.89 16.55 -5.04
C SER A 236 -0.45 16.02 -4.54
N LEU A 237 -0.47 15.02 -3.65
CA LEU A 237 -1.70 14.50 -3.06
C LEU A 237 -2.44 15.58 -2.24
N GLU A 238 -1.73 16.41 -1.49
CA GLU A 238 -2.31 17.52 -0.73
C GLU A 238 -2.87 18.65 -1.61
N VAL A 239 -2.28 18.89 -2.78
CA VAL A 239 -2.86 19.79 -3.81
C VAL A 239 -4.13 19.16 -4.37
N ASN A 240 -4.07 17.91 -4.83
CA ASN A 240 -5.21 17.23 -5.45
C ASN A 240 -6.41 17.08 -4.49
N LEU A 241 -6.15 16.83 -3.19
CA LEU A 241 -7.20 16.78 -2.18
C LEU A 241 -7.91 18.12 -2.05
N ARG A 242 -7.18 19.24 -2.03
CA ARG A 242 -7.78 20.58 -1.95
C ARG A 242 -8.64 20.88 -3.18
N GLU A 243 -8.16 20.56 -4.36
CA GLU A 243 -8.94 20.71 -5.61
C GLU A 243 -10.22 19.86 -5.59
N LEU A 244 -10.17 18.65 -5.00
CA LEU A 244 -11.33 17.79 -4.86
C LEU A 244 -12.32 18.33 -3.79
N GLU A 245 -11.82 18.89 -2.70
CA GLU A 245 -12.63 19.55 -1.68
C GLU A 245 -13.34 20.79 -2.22
N GLU A 246 -12.68 21.58 -3.08
CA GLU A 246 -13.28 22.72 -3.78
C GLU A 246 -14.41 22.29 -4.72
N GLN A 247 -14.25 21.16 -5.42
CA GLN A 247 -15.31 20.56 -6.26
C GLN A 247 -16.52 20.11 -5.44
N CYS A 248 -16.32 19.76 -4.15
CA CYS A 248 -17.40 19.36 -3.25
C CYS A 248 -18.17 20.52 -2.60
N CYS A 249 -17.85 21.79 -2.95
CA CYS A 249 -18.36 23.04 -2.38
C CYS A 249 -19.68 22.94 -1.60
N PRO A 250 -19.70 23.52 -0.38
CA PRO A 250 -20.06 22.83 0.86
C PRO A 250 -21.30 21.93 0.68
N PRO A 251 -21.17 20.63 0.97
CA PRO A 251 -22.30 19.73 0.84
C PRO A 251 -23.38 20.15 1.83
N ASP A 252 -24.61 20.29 1.33
CA ASP A 252 -25.80 20.35 2.19
C ASP A 252 -25.74 19.18 3.18
N GLU A 253 -26.11 19.42 4.44
CA GLU A 253 -26.20 18.39 5.48
C GLU A 253 -27.08 17.20 5.03
N ALA A 254 -28.04 17.45 4.14
CA ALA A 254 -28.83 16.42 3.49
C ALA A 254 -27.99 15.44 2.63
N ILE A 255 -27.00 15.94 1.88
CA ILE A 255 -26.11 15.13 1.02
C ILE A 255 -25.22 14.24 1.89
N ALA A 256 -24.75 14.75 3.03
CA ALA A 256 -23.91 13.99 3.97
C ALA A 256 -24.66 12.80 4.61
N LYS A 257 -25.98 12.84 4.66
CA LYS A 257 -26.84 11.77 5.22
C LYS A 257 -27.31 10.77 4.17
N GLU A 258 -27.09 11.03 2.88
CA GLU A 258 -27.44 10.07 1.84
C GLU A 258 -26.68 8.76 1.99
N LYS A 259 -27.34 7.66 1.66
CA LYS A 259 -26.70 6.35 1.61
C LYS A 259 -25.67 6.33 0.47
N VAL A 260 -24.40 6.28 0.84
CA VAL A 260 -23.29 6.01 -0.07
C VAL A 260 -23.12 4.51 -0.22
N TRP A 261 -22.64 4.05 -1.37
CA TRP A 261 -22.12 2.70 -1.49
C TRP A 261 -21.04 2.42 -0.43
N ALA A 262 -21.02 1.20 0.09
CA ALA A 262 -19.92 0.72 0.92
C ALA A 262 -19.58 -0.70 0.46
N PRO A 263 -18.30 -1.10 0.48
CA PRO A 263 -17.94 -2.48 0.21
C PRO A 263 -18.68 -3.42 1.18
N GLY A 264 -19.18 -4.55 0.68
CA GLY A 264 -20.02 -5.50 1.44
C GLY A 264 -19.34 -6.19 2.62
N TYR A 265 -18.10 -5.82 2.91
CA TYR A 265 -17.29 -6.28 4.04
C TYR A 265 -16.81 -5.00 4.73
N GLY A 266 -17.35 -4.71 5.92
CA GLY A 266 -17.14 -3.41 6.56
C GLY A 266 -15.66 -3.04 6.67
N LEU A 267 -15.30 -1.86 6.18
CA LEU A 267 -14.04 -1.20 6.51
C LEU A 267 -14.10 -0.83 7.99
N GLN A 268 -13.74 -1.76 8.88
CA GLN A 268 -13.53 -1.38 10.27
C GLN A 268 -12.40 -0.33 10.30
N PRO A 269 -12.58 0.79 11.01
CA PRO A 269 -11.46 1.68 11.30
C PRO A 269 -10.36 0.86 11.97
N ALA A 270 -9.10 1.18 11.68
CA ALA A 270 -7.98 0.57 12.39
C ALA A 270 -8.23 0.71 13.90
N ALA A 271 -8.05 -0.37 14.66
CA ALA A 271 -8.16 -0.34 16.11
C ALA A 271 -7.16 0.68 16.66
N GLY A 272 -7.61 1.90 16.92
CA GLY A 272 -6.78 3.05 17.30
C GLY A 272 -7.47 4.41 17.20
N ASP A 273 -8.42 4.60 16.27
CA ASP A 273 -8.96 5.93 15.94
C ASP A 273 -10.38 6.24 16.48
N ALA A 274 -10.82 5.56 17.55
CA ALA A 274 -12.02 6.01 18.23
C ALA A 274 -11.70 7.31 19.00
N PRO A 275 -12.37 8.45 18.74
CA PRO A 275 -12.23 9.61 19.60
C PRO A 275 -12.69 9.20 21.01
N ALA A 276 -11.86 9.53 22.00
CA ALA A 276 -12.21 9.36 23.41
C ALA A 276 -13.59 10.01 23.64
N LYS A 277 -14.56 9.20 24.04
CA LYS A 277 -15.83 9.72 24.53
C LYS A 277 -15.53 10.42 25.85
N ASN A 278 -15.70 11.75 25.86
CA ASN A 278 -15.84 12.52 27.10
C ASN A 278 -17.05 12.01 27.90
#